data_AF-A0A1C5S0Z7-F1
#
_entry.id   AF-A0A1C5S0Z7-F1
#
_cell.length_a   1.000
_cell.length_b   1.000
_cell.length_c   1.000
_cell.angle_alpha   90.00
_cell.angle_beta   90.00
_cell.angle_gamma   90.00
#
_symmetry.space_group_name_H-M   'P 1'
#
loop_
_entity.id
_entity.type
_entity.pdbx_description
1 polymer ?
#
loop_
_entity_poly.entity_id
_entity_poly.type
_entity_poly.pdbx_seq_one_letter_code
_entity_poly.pdbx_strand_id
1 'polypeptide(L)'
;MRLVSQNGKIDAPYEITPLSRTGNIIRVYVPIAGEKGTVMATYSTEEKAEKAMEMLRNTYTGAFFAQNIEVPEDVEKEFMKMASTKGFGIIKTMVNSPDIKFEPANIVFRFPEDDEV
;
A
#
# COMPACT_ATOMS: atom_id res chain seq x y z
N MET A 1 -1.50 -0.87 6.93
CA MET A 1 -2.16 -0.40 5.68
C MET A 1 -3.54 -1.05 5.59
N ARG A 2 -4.55 -0.34 5.12
CA ARG A 2 -5.89 -0.91 4.85
C ARG A 2 -6.00 -1.28 3.38
N LEU A 3 -6.57 -2.45 3.09
CA LEU A 3 -6.91 -2.91 1.76
C LEU A 3 -8.41 -2.76 1.56
N VAL A 4 -8.79 -1.97 0.56
CA VAL A 4 -10.20 -1.77 0.20
C VAL A 4 -10.44 -2.45 -1.14
N SER A 5 -11.50 -3.25 -1.24
CA SER A 5 -11.88 -3.89 -2.50
C SER A 5 -12.19 -2.84 -3.57
N GLN A 6 -12.08 -3.23 -4.82
CA GLN A 6 -12.36 -2.37 -5.98
C GLN A 6 -13.73 -1.68 -5.85
N ASN A 7 -14.77 -2.44 -5.43
CA ASN A 7 -16.11 -1.93 -5.18
C ASN A 7 -16.33 -1.23 -3.81
N GLY A 8 -15.30 -1.09 -2.98
CA GLY A 8 -15.35 -0.42 -1.67
C GLY A 8 -16.04 -1.18 -0.54
N LYS A 9 -16.55 -2.40 -0.76
CA LYS A 9 -17.37 -3.13 0.22
C LYS A 9 -16.57 -3.92 1.26
N ILE A 10 -15.33 -4.29 0.94
CA ILE A 10 -14.46 -5.07 1.81
C ILE A 10 -13.31 -4.18 2.23
N ASP A 11 -13.04 -4.13 3.53
CA ASP A 11 -11.92 -3.40 4.10
C ASP A 11 -11.18 -4.28 5.12
N ALA A 12 -9.93 -4.63 4.79
CA ALA A 12 -9.12 -5.57 5.55
C ALA A 12 -7.72 -4.98 5.90
N PRO A 13 -7.17 -5.26 7.08
CA PRO A 13 -5.81 -4.85 7.43
C PRO A 13 -4.78 -5.70 6.67
N TYR A 14 -3.88 -5.06 5.91
CA TYR A 14 -2.87 -5.74 5.07
C TYR A 14 -1.97 -6.67 5.89
N GLU A 15 -1.53 -6.22 7.07
CA GLU A 15 -0.50 -6.88 7.89
C GLU A 15 -0.89 -8.26 8.41
N ILE A 16 -2.19 -8.55 8.51
CA ILE A 16 -2.70 -9.84 9.03
C ILE A 16 -3.56 -10.58 8.01
N THR A 17 -3.53 -10.15 6.75
CA THR A 17 -4.39 -10.69 5.70
C THR A 17 -3.54 -11.35 4.61
N PRO A 18 -3.48 -12.69 4.56
CA PRO A 18 -2.93 -13.41 3.42
C PRO A 18 -3.67 -13.03 2.13
N LEU A 19 -2.91 -12.88 1.05
CA LEU A 19 -3.42 -12.38 -0.22
C LEU A 19 -2.87 -13.24 -1.37
N SER A 20 -3.71 -13.57 -2.34
CA SER A 20 -3.31 -14.33 -3.52
C SER A 20 -3.87 -13.72 -4.80
N ARG A 21 -3.14 -13.90 -5.90
CA ARG A 21 -3.63 -13.70 -7.27
C ARG A 21 -3.84 -15.07 -7.91
N THR A 22 -4.97 -15.27 -8.58
CA THR A 22 -5.24 -16.46 -9.39
C THR A 22 -5.81 -15.98 -10.72
N GLY A 23 -4.99 -16.03 -11.77
CA GLY A 23 -5.30 -15.39 -13.05
C GLY A 23 -5.53 -13.89 -12.87
N ASN A 24 -6.70 -13.43 -13.30
CA ASN A 24 -7.15 -12.04 -13.23
C ASN A 24 -7.87 -11.65 -11.92
N ILE A 25 -7.92 -12.54 -10.92
CA ILE A 25 -8.66 -12.33 -9.66
C ILE A 25 -7.70 -12.22 -8.48
N ILE A 26 -7.90 -11.22 -7.63
CA ILE A 26 -7.17 -11.02 -6.38
C ILE A 26 -8.08 -11.34 -5.19
N ARG A 27 -7.60 -12.16 -4.26
CA ARG A 27 -8.34 -12.58 -3.06
C ARG A 27 -7.56 -12.33 -1.79
N VAL A 28 -8.29 -12.03 -0.72
CA VAL A 28 -7.81 -12.00 0.65
C VAL A 28 -8.40 -13.14 1.47
N TYR A 29 -7.63 -13.68 2.40
CA TYR A 29 -8.09 -14.75 3.29
C TYR A 29 -8.21 -14.19 4.70
N VAL A 30 -9.40 -13.70 5.03
CA VAL A 30 -9.71 -13.32 6.41
C VAL A 30 -10.26 -14.54 7.15
N PRO A 31 -9.93 -14.75 8.44
CA PRO A 31 -10.37 -15.93 9.20
C PRO A 31 -11.88 -16.19 9.19
N ILE A 32 -12.68 -15.14 8.98
CA ILE A 32 -14.15 -15.20 8.95
C ILE A 32 -14.70 -15.69 7.60
N ALA A 33 -13.95 -15.55 6.50
CA ALA A 33 -14.46 -15.82 5.14
C ALA A 33 -14.29 -17.28 4.67
N GLY A 34 -13.63 -18.13 5.47
CA GLY A 34 -13.36 -19.52 5.12
C GLY A 34 -12.33 -19.68 3.99
N GLU A 35 -12.13 -20.93 3.55
CA GLU A 35 -11.05 -21.33 2.63
C GLU A 35 -11.13 -20.71 1.23
N LYS A 36 -12.33 -20.24 0.83
CA LYS A 36 -12.54 -19.65 -0.51
C LYS A 36 -11.92 -18.26 -0.66
N GLY A 37 -11.63 -17.59 0.45
CA GLY A 37 -11.20 -16.20 0.46
C GLY A 37 -12.28 -15.23 -0.02
N THR A 38 -12.01 -13.94 0.11
CA THR A 38 -12.87 -12.84 -0.34
C THR A 38 -12.24 -12.18 -1.55
N VAL A 39 -13.01 -12.01 -2.63
CA VAL A 39 -12.54 -11.33 -3.84
C VAL A 39 -12.41 -9.83 -3.56
N MET A 40 -11.21 -9.30 -3.76
CA MET A 40 -10.91 -7.87 -3.62
C MET A 40 -11.01 -7.14 -4.95
N ALA A 41 -10.59 -7.77 -6.04
CA ALA A 41 -10.60 -7.19 -7.38
C ALA A 41 -10.65 -8.29 -8.46
N THR A 42 -11.23 -7.95 -9.60
CA THR A 42 -11.26 -8.78 -10.80
C THR A 42 -10.97 -7.89 -11.99
N TYR A 43 -9.95 -8.24 -12.77
CA TYR A 43 -9.52 -7.47 -13.94
C TYR A 43 -9.91 -8.17 -15.24
N SER A 44 -9.85 -7.47 -16.37
CA SER A 44 -10.15 -8.00 -17.69
C SER A 44 -9.06 -8.94 -18.21
N THR A 45 -7.81 -8.79 -17.73
CA THR A 45 -6.68 -9.66 -18.10
C THR A 45 -5.81 -10.02 -16.88
N GLU A 46 -4.96 -11.04 -17.03
CA GLU A 46 -4.03 -11.44 -15.97
C GLU A 46 -2.94 -10.40 -15.74
N GLU A 47 -2.47 -9.73 -16.80
CA GLU A 47 -1.44 -8.70 -16.75
C GLU A 47 -1.89 -7.49 -15.93
N LYS A 48 -3.17 -7.12 -16.03
CA LYS A 48 -3.75 -6.07 -15.17
C LYS A 48 -3.76 -6.50 -13.71
N ALA A 49 -4.18 -7.73 -13.41
CA ALA A 49 -4.14 -8.22 -12.05
C ALA A 49 -2.71 -8.26 -11.47
N GLU A 50 -1.71 -8.56 -12.30
CA GLU A 50 -0.30 -8.47 -11.92
C GLU A 50 0.15 -7.04 -11.63
N LYS A 51 -0.15 -6.09 -12.52
CA LYS A 51 0.16 -4.66 -12.32
C LYS A 51 -0.52 -4.08 -11.08
N ALA A 52 -1.76 -4.48 -10.77
CA ALA A 52 -2.43 -4.09 -9.53
C ALA A 52 -1.72 -4.63 -8.27
N MET A 53 -1.16 -5.84 -8.34
CA MET A 53 -0.33 -6.41 -7.26
C MET A 53 1.01 -5.64 -7.11
N GLU A 54 1.60 -5.19 -8.20
CA GLU A 54 2.79 -4.30 -8.17
C GLU A 54 2.46 -2.96 -7.52
N MET A 55 1.35 -2.31 -7.91
CA MET A 55 0.87 -1.06 -7.31
C MET A 55 0.64 -1.21 -5.80
N LEU A 56 0.03 -2.33 -5.39
CA LEU A 56 -0.14 -2.68 -3.99
C LEU A 56 1.21 -2.82 -3.27
N ARG A 57 2.17 -3.55 -3.85
CA ARG A 57 3.51 -3.73 -3.28
C ARG A 57 4.22 -2.39 -3.14
N ASN A 58 4.18 -1.55 -4.18
CA ASN A 58 4.80 -0.22 -4.19
C ASN A 58 4.19 0.70 -3.13
N THR A 59 2.86 0.64 -2.97
CA THR A 59 2.15 1.40 -1.93
C THR A 59 2.55 0.93 -0.53
N TYR A 60 2.66 -0.39 -0.33
CA TYR A 60 3.07 -0.96 0.95
C TYR A 60 4.53 -0.68 1.30
N THR A 61 5.44 -0.76 0.32
CA THR A 61 6.87 -0.46 0.54
C THR A 61 7.11 1.03 0.78
N GLY A 62 6.14 1.88 0.45
CA GLY A 62 6.10 3.28 0.81
C GLY A 62 7.05 4.13 -0.04
N ALA A 63 6.49 4.96 -0.88
CA ALA A 63 7.17 6.18 -1.30
C ALA A 63 7.25 7.13 -0.09
N PHE A 64 8.42 7.72 0.11
CA PHE A 64 8.66 8.79 1.06
C PHE A 64 7.72 9.98 0.80
N PHE A 65 6.86 10.33 1.76
CA PHE A 65 6.11 11.59 1.72
C PHE A 65 6.59 12.46 2.88
N ALA A 66 7.50 13.38 2.59
CA ALA A 66 7.84 14.49 3.46
C ALA A 66 7.05 15.72 2.99
N GLN A 67 6.22 16.31 3.85
CA GLN A 67 5.67 17.64 3.63
C GLN A 67 6.51 18.65 4.43
N ASN A 68 6.91 19.76 3.80
CA ASN A 68 7.60 20.88 4.46
C ASN A 68 8.95 20.52 5.13
N ILE A 69 9.74 19.65 4.48
CA ILE A 69 11.13 19.37 4.86
C ILE A 69 11.99 19.63 3.63
N GLU A 70 12.96 20.54 3.73
CA GLU A 70 14.08 20.56 2.80
C GLU A 70 14.95 19.34 3.12
N VAL A 71 15.00 18.38 2.20
CA VAL A 71 15.81 17.16 2.36
C VAL A 71 17.12 17.37 1.60
N PRO A 72 18.27 17.37 2.29
CA PRO A 72 19.58 17.36 1.63
C PRO A 72 19.77 16.09 0.77
N GLU A 73 20.47 16.20 -0.37
CA GLU A 73 20.65 15.11 -1.35
C GLU A 73 21.25 13.82 -0.75
N ASP A 74 22.14 13.94 0.23
CA ASP A 74 22.79 12.81 0.91
C ASP A 74 21.80 12.04 1.79
N VAL A 75 20.88 12.76 2.44
CA VAL A 75 19.80 12.18 3.27
C VAL A 75 18.72 11.55 2.38
N GLU A 76 18.41 12.14 1.21
CA GLU A 76 17.50 11.57 0.22
C GLU A 76 17.96 10.18 -0.25
N LYS A 77 19.26 10.03 -0.53
CA LYS A 77 19.84 8.76 -0.95
C LYS A 77 19.73 7.69 0.13
N GLU A 78 19.91 8.06 1.40
CA GLU A 78 19.77 7.16 2.54
C GLU A 78 18.30 6.76 2.76
N PHE A 79 17.38 7.69 2.57
CA PHE A 79 15.93 7.45 2.58
C PHE A 79 15.52 6.49 1.47
N MET A 80 15.96 6.71 0.23
CA MET A 80 15.66 5.81 -0.89
C MET A 80 16.25 4.40 -0.67
N LYS A 81 17.43 4.31 -0.07
CA LYS A 81 18.01 3.03 0.37
C LYS A 81 17.18 2.38 1.48
N MET A 82 16.68 3.15 2.44
CA MET A 82 15.85 2.67 3.54
C MET A 82 14.47 2.19 3.07
N ALA A 83 13.80 2.94 2.19
CA ALA A 83 12.54 2.53 1.56
C ALA A 83 12.69 1.22 0.78
N SER A 84 13.74 1.14 -0.06
CA SER A 84 14.00 -0.04 -0.88
C SER A 84 14.45 -1.28 -0.10
N THR A 85 14.93 -1.14 1.14
CA THR A 85 15.47 -2.27 1.92
C THR A 85 14.66 -2.66 3.15
N LYS A 86 13.86 -1.75 3.72
CA LYS A 86 13.18 -1.99 5.00
C LYS A 86 11.67 -1.75 4.97
N GLY A 87 11.13 -1.01 3.98
CA GLY A 87 9.73 -0.56 3.94
C GLY A 87 9.41 0.45 5.06
N PHE A 88 8.81 1.60 4.76
CA PHE A 88 8.76 2.71 5.73
C PHE A 88 7.42 3.44 5.90
N GLY A 89 7.29 4.02 7.11
CA GLY A 89 6.23 4.91 7.58
C GLY A 89 6.49 6.41 7.30
N ILE A 90 5.52 7.25 7.69
CA ILE A 90 5.40 8.65 7.29
C ILE A 90 5.97 9.61 8.35
N ILE A 91 6.68 10.66 7.91
CA ILE A 91 7.20 11.74 8.77
C ILE A 91 6.42 13.03 8.48
N LYS A 92 5.81 13.62 9.51
CA LYS A 92 5.17 14.94 9.42
C LYS A 92 5.91 15.93 10.32
N THR A 93 6.44 17.00 9.77
CA THR A 93 6.88 18.16 10.56
C THR A 93 5.68 19.08 10.79
N MET A 94 5.50 19.54 12.03
CA MET A 94 4.58 20.66 12.28
C MET A 94 5.31 21.96 11.97
N VAL A 95 4.63 22.88 11.30
CA VAL A 95 5.16 24.23 11.04
C VAL A 95 5.50 24.86 12.40
N ASN A 96 6.77 25.28 12.57
CA ASN A 96 7.34 25.94 13.75
C ASN A 96 7.65 25.08 14.99
N SER A 97 7.95 23.78 14.86
CA SER A 97 8.61 23.00 15.93
C SER A 97 9.83 22.22 15.40
N PRO A 98 10.96 22.17 16.14
CA PRO A 98 12.08 21.27 15.82
C PRO A 98 11.73 19.78 16.02
N ASP A 99 10.55 19.48 16.57
CA ASP A 99 10.13 18.12 16.89
C ASP A 99 9.65 17.38 15.63
N ILE A 100 10.43 16.37 15.23
CA ILE A 100 10.06 15.41 14.19
C ILE A 100 9.08 14.41 14.80
N LYS A 101 7.85 14.35 14.27
CA LYS A 101 6.86 13.35 14.69
C LYS A 101 6.72 12.26 13.63
N PHE A 102 6.93 11.02 14.07
CA PHE A 102 6.65 9.82 13.28
C PHE A 102 5.21 9.40 13.57
N GLU A 103 4.35 9.45 12.57
CA GLU A 103 2.98 8.94 12.66
C GLU A 103 2.80 7.85 11.61
N PRO A 104 2.23 6.68 11.96
CA PRO A 104 1.75 5.78 10.94
C PRO A 104 0.68 6.52 10.15
N ALA A 105 0.93 6.80 8.87
CA ALA A 105 -0.17 7.25 8.04
C ALA A 105 -1.14 6.09 7.91
N ASN A 106 -2.42 6.41 8.02
CA ASN A 106 -3.49 5.50 7.68
C ASN A 106 -3.47 5.31 6.15
N ILE A 107 -2.50 4.54 5.64
CA ILE A 107 -2.38 4.23 4.22
C ILE A 107 -3.54 3.30 3.89
N VAL A 108 -4.42 3.75 3.01
CA VAL A 108 -5.53 2.98 2.45
C VAL A 108 -5.21 2.72 0.98
N PHE A 109 -5.04 1.46 0.61
CA PHE A 109 -4.93 1.03 -0.77
C PHE A 109 -6.27 0.46 -1.21
N ARG A 110 -6.98 1.18 -2.07
CA ARG A 110 -8.13 0.63 -2.79
C ARG A 110 -7.64 0.00 -4.08
N PHE A 111 -8.06 -1.23 -4.35
CA PHE A 111 -7.74 -1.84 -5.64
C PHE A 111 -8.32 -0.98 -6.78
N PRO A 112 -7.51 -0.63 -7.78
CA PRO A 112 -7.94 0.22 -8.90
C PRO A 112 -9.05 -0.44 -9.72
N GLU A 113 -9.83 0.38 -10.41
CA GLU A 113 -10.73 -0.06 -11.46
C GLU A 113 -9.96 -0.61 -12.67
N ASP A 114 -10.64 -1.35 -13.55
CA ASP A 114 -9.97 -2.04 -14.65
C ASP A 114 -9.23 -1.09 -15.62
N ASP A 115 -9.78 0.10 -15.85
CA ASP A 115 -9.22 1.14 -16.72
C ASP A 115 -8.12 1.98 -16.06
N GLU A 116 -7.95 1.86 -14.74
CA GLU A 116 -6.91 2.55 -13.96
C GLU A 116 -5.59 1.75 -13.88
N VAL A 117 -5.59 0.52 -14.43
CA VAL A 117 -4.45 -0.41 -14.48
C VAL A 117 -3.92 -0.54 -15.91
#